data_AF-A0A858SU47-F1
#
_entry.id   AF-A0A858SU47-F1
#
_cell.length_a   1.000
_cell.length_b   1.000
_cell.length_c   1.000
_cell.angle_alpha   90.00
_cell.angle_beta   90.00
_cell.angle_gamma   90.00
#
_symmetry.space_group_name_H-M   'P 1'
#
loop_
_entity.id
_entity.type
_entity.pdbx_description
1 polymer ?
#
loop_
_entity_poly.entity_id
_entity_poly.type
_entity_poly.pdbx_seq_one_letter_code
_entity_poly.pdbx_strand_id
1 'polypeptide(L)'
;MMRFVLAILLCAGSVSAQDFSEGSEAKTWNLYAEVPARFEATVVDILCELTGDCPQDCGGGMRQLGLVRTADDVMVLPMKNSQPAFTGAAAELVPFCNQVIEVDGLLIEDEDLGASNIYLVQRIKAGDADWIKANTWTKKWAERHPEAAGKGPWFRRDPRVNEVIGREGYLGLGPEADETYAEENF
;
A
#
# COMPACT_ATOMS: atom_id res chain seq x y z
N MET A 1 -10.98 -19.18 -63.12
CA MET A 1 -10.17 -18.80 -61.93
C MET A 1 -10.97 -17.79 -61.12
N MET A 2 -11.72 -18.28 -60.13
CA MET A 2 -12.60 -17.46 -59.30
C MET A 2 -11.85 -17.14 -58.00
N ARG A 3 -11.39 -15.89 -57.87
CA ARG A 3 -10.71 -15.41 -56.66
C ARG A 3 -11.77 -15.14 -55.59
N PHE A 4 -11.87 -16.04 -54.62
CA PHE A 4 -12.57 -15.77 -53.36
C PHE A 4 -11.72 -14.80 -52.53
N VAL A 5 -12.24 -13.60 -52.29
CA VAL A 5 -11.71 -12.67 -51.29
C VAL A 5 -12.41 -13.01 -49.98
N LEU A 6 -11.69 -13.62 -49.05
CA LEU A 6 -12.16 -13.89 -47.70
C LEU A 6 -11.95 -12.61 -46.87
N ALA A 7 -13.02 -11.89 -46.57
CA ALA A 7 -13.00 -10.75 -45.67
C ALA A 7 -12.90 -11.26 -44.22
N ILE A 8 -11.75 -11.04 -43.58
CA ILE A 8 -11.56 -11.28 -42.15
C ILE A 8 -12.22 -10.11 -41.41
N LEU A 9 -13.36 -10.36 -40.77
CA LEU A 9 -13.90 -9.46 -39.76
C LEU A 9 -12.96 -9.51 -38.55
N LEU A 10 -12.19 -8.46 -38.33
CA LEU A 10 -11.65 -8.18 -37.01
C LEU A 10 -12.83 -7.81 -36.11
N CYS A 11 -13.22 -8.72 -35.23
CA CYS A 11 -13.98 -8.36 -34.04
C CYS A 11 -13.06 -7.47 -33.19
N ALA A 12 -13.18 -6.16 -33.37
CA ALA A 12 -12.72 -5.19 -32.39
C ALA A 12 -13.64 -5.37 -31.16
N GLY A 13 -13.29 -6.32 -30.29
CA GLY A 13 -13.84 -6.36 -28.95
C GLY A 13 -13.50 -5.02 -28.31
N SER A 14 -14.52 -4.25 -27.95
CA SER A 14 -14.35 -3.11 -27.07
C SER A 14 -13.54 -3.61 -25.88
N VAL A 15 -12.35 -3.04 -25.66
CA VAL A 15 -11.65 -3.17 -24.38
C VAL A 15 -12.55 -2.46 -23.38
N SER A 16 -13.53 -3.17 -22.83
CA SER A 16 -14.22 -2.73 -21.64
C SER A 16 -13.15 -2.50 -20.59
N ALA A 17 -13.17 -1.34 -19.93
CA ALA A 17 -12.35 -1.11 -18.76
C ALA A 17 -12.51 -2.32 -17.83
N GLN A 18 -11.41 -2.95 -17.46
CA GLN A 18 -11.44 -4.17 -16.66
C GLN A 18 -12.05 -3.82 -15.30
N ASP A 19 -13.10 -4.54 -14.90
CA ASP A 19 -13.69 -4.39 -13.58
C ASP A 19 -12.81 -5.13 -12.56
N PHE A 20 -12.00 -4.38 -11.83
CA PHE A 20 -11.11 -4.96 -10.82
C PHE A 20 -11.87 -5.45 -9.58
N SER A 21 -13.16 -5.16 -9.43
CA SER A 21 -13.95 -5.67 -8.31
C SER A 21 -14.33 -7.14 -8.46
N GLU A 22 -14.28 -7.67 -9.68
CA GLU A 22 -14.66 -9.06 -9.96
C GLU A 22 -13.75 -10.05 -9.21
N GLY A 23 -14.37 -10.90 -8.39
CA GLY A 23 -13.64 -11.94 -7.63
C GLY A 23 -12.77 -11.43 -6.48
N SER A 24 -12.89 -10.15 -6.11
CA SER A 24 -12.31 -9.60 -4.89
C SER A 24 -13.04 -10.14 -3.66
N GLU A 25 -12.29 -10.51 -2.61
CA GLU A 25 -12.85 -10.81 -1.28
C GLU A 25 -12.38 -9.78 -0.24
N ALA A 26 -12.03 -8.58 -0.71
CA ALA A 26 -11.66 -7.46 0.15
C ALA A 26 -12.82 -7.09 1.08
N LYS A 27 -12.49 -6.85 2.35
CA LYS A 27 -13.47 -6.40 3.34
C LYS A 27 -13.56 -4.89 3.30
N THR A 28 -14.76 -4.37 3.08
CA THR A 28 -15.10 -2.94 3.21
C THR A 28 -14.75 -2.39 4.59
N TRP A 29 -14.25 -1.15 4.62
CA TRP A 29 -13.97 -0.37 5.82
C TRP A 29 -14.91 0.83 5.95
N ASN A 30 -15.85 0.98 5.00
CA ASN A 30 -16.74 2.13 4.83
C ASN A 30 -15.96 3.45 4.68
N LEU A 31 -14.79 3.42 4.03
CA LEU A 31 -14.12 4.64 3.61
C LEU A 31 -14.89 5.27 2.45
N TYR A 32 -14.82 6.59 2.37
CA TYR A 32 -15.34 7.29 1.20
C TYR A 32 -14.61 6.81 -0.06
N ALA A 33 -15.37 6.62 -1.15
CA ALA A 33 -14.85 6.23 -2.46
C ALA A 33 -14.08 4.89 -2.52
N GLU A 34 -14.23 4.00 -1.53
CA GLU A 34 -13.60 2.68 -1.59
C GLU A 34 -14.34 1.73 -2.54
N VAL A 35 -13.57 1.03 -3.36
CA VAL A 35 -14.04 -0.01 -4.29
C VAL A 35 -13.18 -1.26 -4.07
N PRO A 36 -13.76 -2.45 -3.86
CA PRO A 36 -13.01 -3.70 -3.87
C PRO A 36 -12.24 -3.84 -5.18
N ALA A 37 -10.95 -4.19 -5.09
CA ALA A 37 -10.12 -4.34 -6.26
C ALA A 37 -9.10 -5.47 -6.08
N ARG A 38 -9.12 -6.39 -7.05
CA ARG A 38 -8.23 -7.52 -7.21
C ARG A 38 -7.57 -7.46 -8.59
N PHE A 39 -6.25 -7.53 -8.61
CA PHE A 39 -5.49 -7.46 -9.85
C PHE A 39 -4.09 -8.06 -9.69
N GLU A 40 -3.48 -8.39 -10.82
CA GLU A 40 -2.08 -8.75 -10.91
C GLU A 40 -1.23 -7.48 -11.10
N ALA A 41 -0.08 -7.42 -10.42
CA ALA A 41 0.86 -6.31 -10.53
C ALA A 41 2.29 -6.73 -10.21
N THR A 42 3.25 -5.99 -10.77
CA THR A 42 4.65 -6.07 -10.37
C THR A 42 4.90 -5.16 -9.16
N VAL A 43 5.54 -5.67 -8.11
CA VAL A 43 5.99 -4.84 -6.99
C VAL A 43 7.26 -4.09 -7.36
N VAL A 44 7.24 -2.78 -7.22
CA VAL A 44 8.34 -1.90 -7.64
C VAL A 44 8.76 -0.93 -6.53
N ASP A 45 9.98 -0.41 -6.60
CA ASP A 45 10.36 0.83 -5.90
C ASP A 45 9.87 2.02 -6.72
N ILE A 46 9.00 2.85 -6.13
CA ILE A 46 8.42 4.00 -6.82
C ILE A 46 9.51 4.97 -7.30
N LEU A 47 10.57 5.17 -6.52
CA LEU A 47 11.64 6.09 -6.91
C LEU A 47 12.49 5.52 -8.05
N CYS A 48 12.71 4.21 -8.08
CA CYS A 48 13.36 3.55 -9.21
C CYS A 48 12.56 3.76 -10.51
N GLU A 49 11.25 3.53 -10.48
CA GLU A 49 10.40 3.70 -11.68
C GLU A 49 10.34 5.16 -12.15
N LEU A 50 10.25 6.11 -11.23
CA LEU A 50 10.09 7.52 -11.59
C LEU A 50 11.40 8.22 -11.95
N THR A 51 12.54 7.75 -11.43
CA THR A 51 13.81 8.51 -11.50
C THR A 51 15.01 7.69 -11.98
N GLY A 52 14.91 6.37 -12.00
CA GLY A 52 16.03 5.47 -12.27
C GLY A 52 16.97 5.22 -11.08
N ASP A 53 16.70 5.81 -9.89
CA ASP A 53 17.42 5.47 -8.65
C ASP A 53 16.94 4.12 -8.11
N CYS A 54 17.61 3.06 -8.54
CA CYS A 54 17.22 1.68 -8.30
C CYS A 54 18.19 0.98 -7.33
N PRO A 55 18.05 1.18 -6.01
CA PRO A 55 18.80 0.40 -5.04
C PRO A 55 18.45 -1.09 -5.15
N GLN A 56 19.38 -1.95 -4.74
CA GLN A 56 19.12 -3.39 -4.66
C GLN A 56 17.94 -3.68 -3.72
N ASP A 57 17.18 -4.74 -4.01
CA ASP A 57 16.08 -5.24 -3.16
C ASP A 57 15.03 -4.16 -2.85
N CYS A 58 14.75 -3.27 -3.81
CA CYS A 58 13.84 -2.13 -3.64
C CYS A 58 14.15 -1.32 -2.37
N GLY A 59 15.44 -1.20 -2.02
CA GLY A 59 15.90 -0.51 -0.82
C GLY A 59 15.64 -1.23 0.50
N GLY A 60 15.37 -2.54 0.51
CA GLY A 60 15.38 -3.39 1.71
C GLY A 60 14.38 -2.95 2.80
N GLY A 61 13.25 -2.35 2.41
CA GLY A 61 12.24 -1.82 3.32
C GLY A 61 12.45 -0.39 3.81
N MET A 62 13.41 0.34 3.22
CA MET A 62 13.61 1.77 3.43
C MET A 62 12.92 2.65 2.38
N ARG A 63 12.36 2.05 1.33
CA ARG A 63 11.65 2.73 0.24
C ARG A 63 10.14 2.54 0.36
N GLN A 64 9.40 3.47 -0.24
CA GLN A 64 8.00 3.23 -0.55
C GLN A 64 7.91 2.36 -1.79
N LEU A 65 7.00 1.38 -1.75
CA LEU A 65 6.81 0.45 -2.85
C LEU A 65 5.48 0.73 -3.56
N GLY A 66 5.48 0.47 -4.85
CA GLY A 66 4.33 0.60 -5.74
C GLY A 66 3.92 -0.76 -6.32
N LEU A 67 2.79 -0.75 -7.00
CA LEU A 67 2.27 -1.87 -7.77
C LEU A 67 2.03 -1.38 -9.20
N VAL A 68 2.83 -1.84 -10.16
CA VAL A 68 2.55 -1.57 -11.58
C VAL A 68 1.61 -2.67 -12.06
N ARG A 69 0.35 -2.30 -12.29
CA ARG A 69 -0.71 -3.24 -12.63
C ARG A 69 -0.52 -3.82 -14.03
N THR A 70 -0.56 -5.15 -14.15
CA THR A 70 -0.28 -5.84 -15.42
C THR A 70 -1.28 -5.50 -16.53
N ALA A 71 -2.52 -5.16 -16.15
CA ALA A 71 -3.60 -4.94 -17.11
C ALA A 71 -3.42 -3.66 -17.97
N ASP A 72 -2.83 -2.62 -17.39
CA ASP A 72 -2.85 -1.27 -17.97
C ASP A 72 -1.62 -0.41 -17.62
N ASP A 73 -0.58 -1.01 -17.02
CA ASP A 73 0.67 -0.36 -16.62
C ASP A 73 0.48 0.84 -15.66
N VAL A 74 -0.67 0.94 -15.00
CA VAL A 74 -0.94 2.00 -14.02
C VAL A 74 -0.17 1.70 -12.73
N MET A 75 0.57 2.70 -12.25
CA MET A 75 1.19 2.66 -10.93
C MET A 75 0.14 2.92 -9.84
N VAL A 76 -0.20 1.85 -9.14
CA VAL A 76 -1.03 1.85 -7.93
C VAL A 76 -0.15 2.02 -6.71
N LEU A 77 -0.59 2.88 -5.79
CA LEU A 77 0.08 3.31 -4.58
C LEU A 77 -0.54 2.61 -3.37
N PRO A 78 0.03 1.48 -2.92
CA PRO A 78 -0.43 0.79 -1.72
C PRO A 78 0.00 1.60 -0.49
N MET A 79 -0.89 2.44 0.03
CA MET A 79 -0.58 3.34 1.15
C MET A 79 -0.75 2.67 2.51
N LYS A 80 -1.50 1.56 2.56
CA LYS A 80 -1.93 0.96 3.82
C LYS A 80 -2.17 -0.55 3.70
N ASN A 81 -1.90 -1.30 4.77
CA ASN A 81 -2.26 -2.73 4.87
C ASN A 81 -3.61 -2.94 5.60
N SER A 82 -3.99 -4.19 5.90
CA SER A 82 -5.26 -4.51 6.57
C SER A 82 -5.29 -4.27 8.10
N GLN A 83 -4.26 -3.65 8.69
CA GLN A 83 -4.29 -3.26 10.10
C GLN A 83 -4.96 -1.89 10.29
N PRO A 84 -5.66 -1.63 11.41
CA PRO A 84 -6.36 -0.35 11.62
C PRO A 84 -5.45 0.89 11.60
N ALA A 85 -4.15 0.71 11.87
CA ALA A 85 -3.17 1.77 11.69
C ALA A 85 -2.95 2.06 10.20
N PHE A 86 -2.81 3.33 9.81
CA PHE A 86 -2.45 3.75 8.45
C PHE A 86 -0.98 3.46 8.15
N THR A 87 -0.60 2.18 8.18
CA THR A 87 0.79 1.72 8.05
C THR A 87 0.85 0.42 7.26
N GLY A 88 2.08 -0.04 7.00
CA GLY A 88 2.35 -1.45 6.77
C GLY A 88 2.49 -1.92 5.34
N ALA A 89 1.83 -1.28 4.37
CA ALA A 89 1.81 -1.75 2.98
C ALA A 89 3.19 -2.07 2.41
N ALA A 90 4.12 -1.12 2.44
CA ALA A 90 5.48 -1.33 1.97
C ALA A 90 6.13 -2.55 2.64
N ALA A 91 6.01 -2.69 3.97
CA ALA A 91 6.58 -3.82 4.72
C ALA A 91 5.96 -5.18 4.39
N GLU A 92 4.73 -5.23 3.89
CA GLU A 92 4.10 -6.45 3.36
C GLU A 92 4.65 -6.79 1.96
N LEU A 93 5.01 -5.78 1.18
CA LEU A 93 5.41 -5.91 -0.22
C LEU A 93 6.91 -6.12 -0.43
N VAL A 94 7.79 -5.67 0.48
CA VAL A 94 9.26 -5.85 0.37
C VAL A 94 9.67 -7.27 -0.05
N PRO A 95 9.11 -8.36 0.52
CA PRO A 95 9.52 -9.73 0.16
C PRO A 95 9.25 -10.11 -1.31
N PHE A 96 8.44 -9.31 -2.01
CA PHE A 96 8.01 -9.54 -3.38
C PHE A 96 8.61 -8.52 -4.35
N CYS A 97 9.62 -7.75 -3.94
CA CYS A 97 10.31 -6.78 -4.81
C CYS A 97 10.65 -7.38 -6.19
N ASN A 98 10.26 -6.68 -7.26
CA ASN A 98 10.40 -7.07 -8.66
C ASN A 98 9.69 -8.38 -9.05
N GLN A 99 8.75 -8.85 -8.25
CA GLN A 99 7.93 -10.03 -8.55
C GLN A 99 6.54 -9.60 -8.96
N VAL A 100 5.96 -10.38 -9.87
CA VAL A 100 4.55 -10.30 -10.21
C VAL A 100 3.76 -11.05 -9.13
N ILE A 101 2.79 -10.36 -8.54
CA ILE A 101 1.89 -10.90 -7.52
C ILE A 101 0.45 -10.54 -7.86
N GLU A 102 -0.47 -11.31 -7.28
CA GLU A 102 -1.87 -10.94 -7.22
C GLU A 102 -2.15 -10.27 -5.87
N VAL A 103 -2.87 -9.15 -5.90
CA VAL A 103 -3.29 -8.42 -4.71
C VAL A 103 -4.81 -8.31 -4.66
N ASP A 104 -5.36 -8.27 -3.45
CA ASP A 104 -6.79 -8.08 -3.20
C ASP A 104 -7.00 -7.15 -1.99
N GLY A 105 -7.87 -6.15 -2.15
CA GLY A 105 -7.90 -4.98 -1.28
C GLY A 105 -8.90 -3.92 -1.73
N LEU A 106 -8.73 -2.69 -1.23
CA LEU A 106 -9.63 -1.57 -1.51
C LEU A 106 -8.88 -0.49 -2.30
N LEU A 107 -9.34 -0.20 -3.50
CA LEU A 107 -8.91 0.95 -4.29
C LEU A 107 -9.77 2.16 -3.96
N ILE A 108 -9.18 3.35 -3.92
CA ILE A 108 -9.93 4.61 -3.83
C ILE A 108 -10.13 5.15 -5.24
N GLU A 109 -11.39 5.33 -5.61
CA GLU A 109 -11.84 5.95 -6.86
C GLU A 109 -12.65 7.19 -6.54
N ASP A 110 -11.94 8.31 -6.36
CA ASP A 110 -12.49 9.60 -5.95
C ASP A 110 -12.35 10.60 -7.11
N GLU A 111 -13.48 10.92 -7.76
CA GLU A 111 -13.54 11.87 -8.87
C GLU A 111 -13.23 13.31 -8.44
N ASP A 112 -13.58 13.70 -7.22
CA ASP A 112 -13.37 15.06 -6.70
C ASP A 112 -11.87 15.33 -6.47
N LEU A 113 -11.13 14.31 -6.04
CA LEU A 113 -9.67 14.36 -5.88
C LEU A 113 -8.89 13.91 -7.13
N GLY A 114 -9.57 13.34 -8.13
CA GLY A 114 -8.94 12.69 -9.27
C GLY A 114 -8.06 11.50 -8.86
N ALA A 115 -8.36 10.86 -7.73
CA ALA A 115 -7.60 9.74 -7.20
C ALA A 115 -8.19 8.42 -7.70
N SER A 116 -7.39 7.63 -8.42
CA SER A 116 -7.80 6.31 -8.96
C SER A 116 -6.74 5.23 -8.74
N ASN A 117 -5.69 5.56 -7.97
CA ASN A 117 -4.52 4.71 -7.81
C ASN A 117 -4.08 4.59 -6.34
N ILE A 118 -4.90 5.00 -5.37
CA ILE A 118 -4.59 4.83 -3.94
C ILE A 118 -5.20 3.53 -3.46
N TYR A 119 -4.39 2.68 -2.81
CA TYR A 119 -4.81 1.31 -2.50
C TYR A 119 -4.50 0.90 -1.06
N LEU A 120 -5.42 0.13 -0.49
CA LEU A 120 -5.26 -0.58 0.78
C LEU A 120 -5.16 -2.08 0.46
N VAL A 121 -3.94 -2.62 0.56
CA VAL A 121 -3.69 -4.04 0.33
C VAL A 121 -4.17 -4.85 1.53
N GLN A 122 -5.03 -5.84 1.29
CA GLN A 122 -5.52 -6.73 2.35
C GLN A 122 -4.94 -8.14 2.24
N ARG A 123 -4.74 -8.60 1.01
CA ARG A 123 -4.25 -9.95 0.73
C ARG A 123 -3.28 -9.91 -0.43
N ILE A 124 -2.33 -10.84 -0.39
CA ILE A 124 -1.27 -10.98 -1.39
C ILE A 124 -1.17 -12.47 -1.74
N LYS A 125 -0.94 -12.78 -3.01
CA LYS A 125 -0.68 -14.12 -3.51
C LYS A 125 0.44 -14.07 -4.55
N ALA A 126 1.48 -14.86 -4.36
CA ALA A 126 2.59 -14.97 -5.31
C ALA A 126 2.45 -16.26 -6.13
N GLY A 127 2.22 -16.14 -7.44
CA GLY A 127 1.99 -17.28 -8.33
C GLY A 127 0.86 -18.19 -7.83
N ASP A 128 1.15 -19.49 -7.74
CA ASP A 128 0.19 -20.52 -7.28
C ASP A 128 0.15 -20.72 -5.75
N ALA A 129 0.82 -19.86 -4.97
CA ALA A 129 0.81 -19.95 -3.52
C ALA A 129 -0.58 -19.67 -2.92
N ASP A 130 -0.75 -19.98 -1.63
CA ASP A 130 -1.96 -19.58 -0.90
C ASP A 130 -1.99 -18.06 -0.64
N TRP A 131 -3.21 -17.51 -0.54
CA TRP A 131 -3.41 -16.13 -0.12
C TRP A 131 -2.89 -15.88 1.30
N ILE A 132 -2.02 -14.89 1.44
CA ILE A 132 -1.59 -14.38 2.74
C ILE A 132 -2.29 -13.07 3.08
N LYS A 133 -2.44 -12.78 4.38
CA LYS A 133 -3.00 -11.50 4.85
C LYS A 133 -1.89 -10.46 4.98
N ALA A 134 -2.15 -9.26 4.47
CA ALA A 134 -1.29 -8.10 4.63
C ALA A 134 -1.56 -7.46 6.01
N ASN A 135 -1.08 -8.08 7.09
CA ASN A 135 -1.35 -7.64 8.47
C ASN A 135 -0.21 -7.85 9.47
N THR A 136 1.02 -7.97 8.97
CA THR A 136 2.19 -8.37 9.76
C THR A 136 2.98 -7.20 10.33
N TRP A 137 2.71 -5.96 9.92
CA TRP A 137 3.52 -4.80 10.29
C TRP A 137 3.70 -4.62 11.81
N THR A 138 2.66 -4.68 12.64
CA THR A 138 2.83 -4.51 14.10
C THR A 138 3.67 -5.64 14.71
N LYS A 139 3.57 -6.85 14.18
CA LYS A 139 4.41 -7.99 14.62
C LYS A 139 5.88 -7.74 14.26
N LYS A 140 6.15 -7.37 13.00
CA LYS A 140 7.51 -7.02 12.53
C LYS A 140 8.09 -5.79 13.25
N TRP A 141 7.24 -4.85 13.66
CA TRP A 141 7.65 -3.73 14.51
C TRP A 141 8.10 -4.23 15.88
N ALA A 142 7.29 -5.05 16.55
CA ALA A 142 7.62 -5.57 17.87
C ALA A 142 8.91 -6.44 17.86
N GLU A 143 9.14 -7.21 16.80
CA GLU A 143 10.37 -7.99 16.62
C GLU A 143 11.62 -7.12 16.49
N ARG A 144 11.49 -5.92 15.90
CA ARG A 144 12.59 -4.95 15.75
C ARG A 144 12.79 -4.06 16.97
N HIS A 145 11.81 -4.00 17.86
CA HIS A 145 11.81 -3.15 19.05
C HIS A 145 11.45 -3.95 20.32
N PRO A 146 12.24 -4.98 20.68
CA PRO A 146 11.98 -5.79 21.88
C PRO A 146 11.99 -4.95 23.17
N GLU A 147 12.74 -3.85 23.20
CA GLU A 147 12.78 -2.88 24.30
C GLU A 147 11.47 -2.10 24.48
N ALA A 148 10.65 -1.99 23.42
CA ALA A 148 9.38 -1.28 23.41
C ALA A 148 8.18 -2.16 23.84
N ALA A 149 8.44 -3.23 24.59
CA ALA A 149 7.42 -4.14 25.10
C ALA A 149 6.41 -3.41 26.01
N GLY A 150 5.14 -3.83 25.98
CA GLY A 150 4.10 -3.27 26.85
C GLY A 150 2.70 -3.30 26.25
N LYS A 151 1.73 -2.79 27.02
CA LYS A 151 0.32 -2.69 26.62
C LYS A 151 0.01 -1.35 25.97
N GLY A 152 -1.00 -1.35 25.10
CA GLY A 152 -1.51 -0.14 24.42
C GLY A 152 -0.96 0.05 23.01
N PRO A 153 -1.24 1.21 22.37
CA PRO A 153 -0.79 1.48 21.01
C PRO A 153 0.73 1.45 20.87
N TRP A 154 1.23 0.87 19.77
CA TRP A 154 2.67 0.69 19.53
C TRP A 154 3.44 2.02 19.53
N PHE A 155 2.88 3.05 18.91
CA PHE A 155 3.55 4.35 18.71
C PHE A 155 3.85 5.09 20.00
N ARG A 156 3.11 4.81 21.08
CA ARG A 156 3.39 5.36 22.42
C ARG A 156 4.64 4.76 23.08
N ARG A 157 5.17 3.68 22.52
CA ARG A 157 6.36 2.98 23.01
C ARG A 157 7.47 2.94 21.97
N ASP A 158 7.23 3.45 20.76
CA ASP A 158 8.24 3.45 19.72
C ASP A 158 9.40 4.37 20.13
N PRO A 159 10.65 3.87 20.16
CA PRO A 159 11.78 4.66 20.62
C PRO A 159 12.02 5.91 19.77
N ARG A 160 11.70 5.87 18.46
CA ARG A 160 11.86 7.00 17.55
C ARG A 160 10.83 8.08 17.84
N VAL A 161 9.59 7.68 18.12
CA VAL A 161 8.53 8.62 18.51
C VAL A 161 8.88 9.27 19.85
N ASN A 162 9.32 8.48 20.82
CA ASN A 162 9.73 8.99 22.13
C ASN A 162 10.97 9.88 22.06
N GLU A 163 11.91 9.60 21.16
CA GLU A 163 13.06 10.46 20.89
C GLU A 163 12.62 11.82 20.34
N VAL A 164 11.72 11.83 19.35
CA VAL A 164 11.19 13.08 18.77
C VAL A 164 10.44 13.88 19.83
N ILE A 165 9.56 13.24 20.61
CA ILE A 165 8.84 13.91 21.71
C ILE A 165 9.83 14.44 22.76
N GLY A 166 10.88 13.69 23.10
CA GLY A 166 11.90 14.15 24.05
C GLY A 166 12.66 15.38 23.56
N ARG A 167 12.85 15.51 22.24
CA ARG A 167 13.53 16.65 21.61
C ARG A 167 12.62 17.85 21.36
N GLU A 168 11.42 17.61 20.88
CA GLU A 168 10.53 18.62 20.28
C GLU A 168 9.24 18.83 21.08
N GLY A 169 9.01 18.07 22.14
CA GLY A 169 7.73 18.04 22.84
C GLY A 169 6.63 17.33 22.04
N TYR A 170 5.50 17.09 22.70
CA TYR A 170 4.25 16.61 22.12
C TYR A 170 3.65 17.59 21.12
N LEU A 171 3.83 18.89 21.32
CA LEU A 171 3.32 19.94 20.43
C LEU A 171 4.27 20.26 19.27
N GLY A 172 5.50 19.74 19.29
CA GLY A 172 6.54 20.09 18.30
C GLY A 172 7.14 21.49 18.52
N LEU A 173 6.90 22.11 19.68
CA LEU A 173 7.35 23.47 20.05
C LEU A 173 8.38 23.48 21.18
N GLY A 174 8.85 22.31 21.60
CA GLY A 174 9.78 22.08 22.69
C GLY A 174 9.10 21.69 24.01
N PRO A 175 9.80 21.01 24.93
CA PRO A 175 9.23 20.56 26.21
C PRO A 175 8.69 21.69 27.09
N GLU A 176 9.29 22.89 27.04
CA GLU A 176 8.85 24.06 27.81
C GLU A 176 7.47 24.55 27.36
N ALA A 177 7.18 24.49 26.05
CA ALA A 177 5.88 24.85 25.51
C ALA A 177 4.80 23.83 25.90
N ASP A 178 5.15 22.55 25.95
CA ASP A 178 4.25 21.51 26.45
C ASP A 178 3.90 21.71 27.93
N GLU A 179 4.90 22.04 28.77
CA GLU A 179 4.70 22.31 30.20
C GLU A 179 3.77 23.51 30.40
N THR A 180 4.05 24.61 29.69
CA THR A 180 3.20 25.81 29.71
C THR A 180 1.76 25.49 29.29
N TYR A 181 1.60 24.77 28.17
CA TYR A 181 0.27 24.37 27.69
C TYR A 181 -0.46 23.49 28.72
N ALA A 182 0.25 22.58 29.37
CA ALA A 182 -0.34 21.69 30.38
C ALA A 182 -0.85 22.49 31.59
N GLU A 183 -0.06 23.44 32.11
CA GLU A 183 -0.45 24.30 33.23
C GLU A 183 -1.67 25.18 32.93
N GLU A 184 -1.80 25.65 31.69
CA GLU A 184 -2.89 26.53 31.29
C GLU A 184 -4.22 25.80 30.99
N ASN A 185 -4.17 24.49 30.70
CA ASN A 185 -5.31 23.76 30.13
C ASN A 185 -5.76 22.52 30.92
N PHE A 186 -5.00 22.06 31.94
CA PHE A 186 -5.34 20.88 32.75
C PHE A 186 -5.11 21.12 34.24
#